data_AF-A0A941YG53-F1
#
_entry.id   AF-A0A941YG53-F1
#
_cell.length_a   1.000
_cell.length_b   1.000
_cell.length_c   1.000
_cell.angle_alpha   90.00
_cell.angle_beta   90.00
_cell.angle_gamma   90.00
#
_symmetry.space_group_name_H-M   'P 1'
#
loop_
_entity.id
_entity.type
_entity.pdbx_description
1 polymer ?
#
loop_
_entity_poly.entity_id
_entity_poly.type
_entity_poly.pdbx_seq_one_letter_code
_entity_poly.pdbx_strand_id
1 'polypeptide(L)'
;MHNYPPNTVFGPAINRLTDVMEHCDRFAFRGSARLAHDAGVSPSSVGRLIHGQINPSVLLVLRIRDALERQLGFSIDVGDLIAECGRFRTRYLCEAVKCRGCLPDRATGTNLELAPAFVGVEPGEWVTSKYPNGYAQSEVGL
;
A
#
# COMPACT_ATOMS: atom_id res chain seq x y z
N MET A 1 1.35 15.02 15.96
CA MET A 1 1.50 15.60 14.61
C MET A 1 0.49 14.92 13.71
N HIS A 2 -0.51 15.65 13.21
CA HIS A 2 -1.47 15.12 12.23
C HIS A 2 -0.79 15.04 10.87
N ASN A 3 -0.75 13.84 10.29
CA ASN A 3 -0.13 13.62 9.00
C ASN A 3 -1.19 13.80 7.90
N TYR A 4 -1.22 14.99 7.32
CA TYR A 4 -2.06 15.27 6.16
C TYR A 4 -1.58 14.47 4.95
N PRO A 5 -2.50 13.91 4.15
CA PRO A 5 -2.11 13.15 2.98
C PRO A 5 -1.70 14.13 1.84
N PRO A 6 -0.86 13.74 0.86
CA PRO A 6 -0.32 14.65 -0.15
C PRO A 6 -1.39 15.44 -0.95
N ASN A 7 -1.22 16.75 -1.12
CA ASN A 7 -2.18 17.58 -1.88
C ASN A 7 -1.93 17.49 -3.40
N THR A 8 -2.56 16.53 -4.07
CA THR A 8 -2.75 16.53 -5.53
C THR A 8 -4.18 16.91 -5.90
N VAL A 9 -4.42 17.34 -7.14
CA VAL A 9 -5.72 17.90 -7.62
C VAL A 9 -6.93 16.98 -7.40
N PHE A 10 -6.73 15.67 -7.24
CA PHE A 10 -7.76 14.66 -6.94
C PHE A 10 -7.66 14.08 -5.52
N GLY A 11 -6.99 14.79 -4.62
CA GLY A 11 -6.46 14.22 -3.39
C GLY A 11 -5.26 13.32 -3.68
N PRO A 12 -4.53 12.87 -2.65
CA PRO A 12 -3.37 12.01 -2.81
C PRO A 12 -3.80 10.64 -3.34
N ALA A 13 -3.19 10.20 -4.43
CA ALA A 13 -3.22 8.80 -4.83
C ALA A 13 -2.43 8.00 -3.78
N ILE A 14 -3.14 7.57 -2.75
CA ILE A 14 -2.59 6.72 -1.71
C ILE A 14 -2.63 5.30 -2.24
N ASN A 15 -1.51 4.59 -2.14
CA ASN A 15 -1.42 3.20 -2.57
C ASN A 15 -0.87 2.31 -1.46
N ARG A 16 -1.23 1.03 -1.53
CA ARG A 16 -0.77 -0.05 -0.64
C ARG A 16 0.24 -0.97 -1.33
N LEU A 17 0.84 -0.55 -2.44
CA LEU A 17 1.61 -1.47 -3.29
C LEU A 17 2.78 -2.10 -2.55
N THR A 18 3.59 -1.30 -1.86
CA THR A 18 4.68 -1.82 -1.03
C THR A 18 4.15 -2.73 0.06
N ASP A 19 3.02 -2.38 0.64
CA ASP A 19 2.46 -3.11 1.76
C ASP A 19 1.92 -4.48 1.30
N VAL A 20 1.25 -4.56 0.14
CA VAL A 20 0.84 -5.84 -0.47
C VAL A 20 2.06 -6.68 -0.85
N MET A 21 3.14 -6.04 -1.33
CA MET A 21 4.38 -6.75 -1.66
C MET A 21 5.06 -7.38 -0.44
N GLU A 22 4.88 -6.82 0.77
CA GLU A 22 5.39 -7.43 2.01
C GLU A 22 4.72 -8.78 2.31
N HIS A 23 3.53 -9.05 1.75
CA HIS A 23 2.86 -10.34 1.84
C HIS A 23 3.28 -11.34 0.74
N CYS A 24 4.30 -11.00 -0.05
CA CYS A 24 4.78 -11.80 -1.17
C CYS A 24 6.30 -11.99 -1.09
N ASP A 25 6.76 -13.20 -0.75
CA ASP A 25 8.20 -13.54 -0.70
C ASP A 25 8.94 -13.20 -2.01
N ARG A 26 8.23 -13.28 -3.15
CA ARG A 26 8.73 -12.92 -4.48
C ARG A 26 9.31 -11.51 -4.54
N PHE A 27 8.74 -10.57 -3.81
CA PHE A 27 9.08 -9.15 -3.87
C PHE A 27 9.98 -8.68 -2.72
N ALA A 28 10.35 -9.55 -1.77
CA ALA A 28 11.26 -9.22 -0.68
C ALA A 28 12.62 -8.67 -1.16
N PHE A 29 13.10 -9.16 -2.31
CA PHE A 29 14.35 -8.69 -2.93
C PHE A 29 14.09 -7.96 -4.24
N ARG A 30 14.58 -6.73 -4.37
CA ARG A 30 14.39 -5.87 -5.55
C ARG A 30 12.90 -5.68 -5.90
N GLY A 31 12.06 -5.51 -4.89
CA GLY A 31 10.60 -5.55 -5.01
C GLY A 31 10.04 -4.72 -6.16
N SER A 32 10.31 -3.41 -6.21
CA SER A 32 9.76 -2.52 -7.25
C SER A 32 10.22 -2.90 -8.66
N ALA A 33 11.48 -3.28 -8.83
CA ALA A 33 12.03 -3.73 -10.11
C ALA A 33 11.45 -5.08 -10.55
N ARG A 34 11.28 -6.02 -9.62
CA ARG A 34 10.63 -7.32 -9.89
C ARG A 34 9.16 -7.16 -10.22
N LEU A 35 8.45 -6.32 -9.47
CA LEU A 35 7.05 -6.01 -9.76
C LEU A 35 6.90 -5.40 -11.15
N ALA A 36 7.75 -4.44 -11.51
CA ALA A 36 7.75 -3.83 -12.83
C ALA A 36 7.98 -4.87 -13.96
N HIS A 37 8.95 -5.75 -13.76
CA HIS A 37 9.21 -6.86 -14.67
C HIS A 37 8.00 -7.80 -14.80
N ASP A 38 7.46 -8.26 -13.67
CA ASP A 38 6.38 -9.25 -13.64
C ASP A 38 5.05 -8.66 -14.17
N ALA A 39 4.85 -7.34 -14.07
CA ALA A 39 3.73 -6.59 -14.63
C ALA A 39 3.96 -6.13 -16.09
N GLY A 40 5.17 -6.28 -16.64
CA GLY A 40 5.50 -5.81 -17.99
C GLY A 40 5.36 -4.29 -18.15
N VAL A 41 5.85 -3.53 -17.16
CA VAL A 41 5.82 -2.05 -17.14
C VAL A 41 7.19 -1.47 -16.77
N SER A 42 7.37 -0.16 -16.95
CA SER A 42 8.66 0.47 -16.63
C SER A 42 8.91 0.53 -15.11
N PRO A 43 10.14 0.27 -14.63
CA PRO A 43 10.49 0.43 -13.21
C PRO A 43 10.25 1.85 -12.70
N SER A 44 10.47 2.85 -13.55
CA SER A 44 10.21 4.26 -13.24
C SER A 44 8.74 4.53 -12.97
N SER A 45 7.83 3.92 -13.73
CA SER A 45 6.38 4.03 -13.50
C SER A 45 5.98 3.45 -12.14
N VAL A 46 6.50 2.26 -11.80
CA VAL A 46 6.24 1.62 -10.50
C VAL A 46 6.81 2.43 -9.35
N GLY A 47 8.05 2.91 -9.47
CA GLY A 47 8.68 3.75 -8.45
C GLY A 47 7.90 5.04 -8.20
N ARG A 48 7.55 5.76 -9.28
CA ARG A 48 6.73 6.98 -9.16
C ARG A 48 5.34 6.69 -8.59
N LEU A 49 4.73 5.55 -8.93
CA LEU A 49 3.44 5.16 -8.37
C LEU A 49 3.53 4.88 -6.86
N ILE A 50 4.49 4.05 -6.43
CA ILE A 50 4.73 3.74 -5.01
C ILE A 50 4.88 5.03 -4.19
N HIS A 51 5.64 6.00 -4.72
CA HIS A 51 5.88 7.28 -4.06
C HIS A 51 4.75 8.32 -4.24
N GLY A 52 3.64 7.97 -4.90
CA GLY A 52 2.51 8.89 -5.12
C GLY A 52 2.85 10.07 -6.03
N GLN A 53 3.82 9.91 -6.95
CA GLN A 53 4.34 10.96 -7.83
C GLN A 53 3.67 11.01 -9.21
N ILE A 54 2.70 10.13 -9.45
CA ILE A 54 1.87 10.07 -10.67
C ILE A 54 0.44 9.71 -10.33
N ASN A 55 -0.49 10.15 -11.18
CA ASN A 55 -1.82 9.56 -11.27
C ASN A 55 -1.73 8.39 -12.26
N PRO A 56 -1.86 7.13 -11.80
CA PRO A 56 -1.72 5.98 -12.67
C PRO A 56 -2.91 5.87 -13.63
N SER A 57 -2.65 5.39 -14.85
CA SER A 57 -3.74 4.97 -15.73
C SER A 57 -4.33 3.64 -15.24
N VAL A 58 -5.61 3.39 -15.54
CA VAL A 58 -6.29 2.12 -15.21
C VAL A 58 -5.49 0.92 -15.71
N LEU A 59 -4.93 0.98 -16.92
CA LEU A 59 -4.13 -0.11 -17.49
C LEU A 59 -2.86 -0.40 -16.68
N LEU A 60 -2.19 0.62 -16.15
CA LEU A 60 -1.02 0.44 -15.29
C LEU A 60 -1.40 -0.31 -14.00
N VAL A 61 -2.51 0.10 -13.38
CA VAL A 61 -2.99 -0.51 -12.13
C VAL A 61 -3.41 -1.96 -12.36
N LEU A 62 -4.13 -2.26 -13.44
CA LEU A 62 -4.54 -3.62 -13.77
C LEU A 62 -3.35 -4.55 -14.01
N ARG A 63 -2.32 -4.10 -14.75
CA ARG A 63 -1.10 -4.90 -14.97
C ARG A 63 -0.36 -5.21 -13.67
N ILE A 64 -0.30 -4.24 -12.78
CA ILE A 64 0.32 -4.41 -11.46
C ILE A 64 -0.50 -5.38 -10.61
N ARG A 65 -1.83 -5.21 -10.57
CA ARG A 65 -2.75 -6.14 -9.89
C ARG A 65 -2.52 -7.57 -10.39
N ASP A 66 -2.55 -7.79 -11.69
CA ASP A 66 -2.40 -9.12 -12.28
C ASP A 66 -1.03 -9.77 -11.94
N ALA A 67 0.01 -8.96 -11.72
CA ALA A 67 1.31 -9.45 -11.27
C ALA A 67 1.31 -9.86 -9.78
N LEU A 68 0.61 -9.09 -8.93
CA LEU A 68 0.43 -9.39 -7.51
C LEU A 68 -0.46 -10.63 -7.32
N GLU A 69 -1.59 -10.71 -8.01
CA GLU A 69 -2.53 -11.84 -7.94
C GLU A 69 -1.87 -13.17 -8.35
N ARG A 70 -0.96 -13.13 -9.35
CA ARG A 70 -0.16 -14.30 -9.73
C ARG A 70 0.72 -14.83 -8.60
N GLN A 71 1.18 -13.98 -7.68
CA GLN A 71 1.97 -14.39 -6.52
C GLN A 71 1.10 -14.80 -5.34
N LEU A 72 -0.03 -14.13 -5.15
CA LEU A 72 -0.92 -14.35 -4.02
C LEU A 72 -1.88 -15.55 -4.21
N GLY A 73 -2.18 -15.92 -5.46
CA GLY A 73 -3.08 -17.02 -5.79
C GLY A 73 -4.57 -16.70 -5.62
N PHE A 74 -4.93 -15.42 -5.47
CA PHE A 74 -6.32 -14.95 -5.42
C PHE A 74 -6.43 -13.53 -5.96
N SER A 75 -7.66 -13.09 -6.25
CA SER A 75 -7.92 -11.75 -6.78
C SER A 75 -8.00 -10.68 -5.70
N ILE A 76 -7.46 -9.50 -5.98
CA ILE A 76 -7.50 -8.30 -5.13
C ILE A 76 -8.30 -7.21 -5.84
N ASP A 77 -9.14 -6.49 -5.10
CA ASP A 77 -9.86 -5.35 -5.65
C ASP A 77 -8.92 -4.17 -5.92
N VAL A 78 -9.13 -3.45 -7.02
CA VAL A 78 -8.29 -2.29 -7.36
C VAL A 78 -8.39 -1.19 -6.31
N GLY A 79 -9.56 -1.03 -5.69
CA GLY A 79 -9.79 -0.09 -4.59
C GLY A 79 -9.11 -0.47 -3.28
N ASP A 80 -8.52 -1.67 -3.20
CA ASP A 80 -7.62 -2.07 -2.11
C ASP A 80 -6.16 -1.80 -2.40
N LEU A 81 -5.78 -1.63 -3.68
CA LEU A 81 -4.42 -1.26 -4.08
C LEU A 81 -4.23 0.25 -4.05
N ILE A 82 -5.22 1.00 -4.53
CA ILE A 82 -5.16 2.45 -4.69
C ILE A 82 -6.48 3.06 -4.20
N ALA A 83 -6.37 4.00 -3.27
CA ALA A 83 -7.49 4.75 -2.74
C ALA A 83 -7.57 6.12 -3.41
N GLU A 84 -8.70 6.39 -4.05
CA GLU A 84 -9.11 7.76 -4.39
C GLU A 84 -9.74 8.38 -3.14
N CYS A 85 -9.38 9.63 -2.81
CA CYS A 85 -9.84 10.33 -1.60
C CYS A 85 -9.46 9.66 -0.26
N GLY A 86 -8.43 8.79 -0.25
CA GLY A 86 -7.83 8.25 0.97
C GLY A 86 -8.63 7.19 1.72
N ARG A 87 -9.65 6.58 1.08
CA ARG A 87 -10.35 5.41 1.61
C ARG A 87 -10.13 4.20 0.71
N PHE A 88 -9.63 3.13 1.31
CA PHE A 88 -9.57 1.82 0.67
C PHE A 88 -10.89 1.08 0.82
N ARG A 89 -11.16 0.15 -0.09
CA ARG A 89 -12.37 -0.69 -0.04
C ARG A 89 -12.42 -1.50 1.26
N THR A 90 -11.32 -2.15 1.59
CA THR A 90 -11.10 -2.90 2.80
C THR A 90 -10.25 -2.07 3.76
N ARG A 91 -10.71 -1.92 5.00
CA ARG A 91 -10.05 -1.02 5.95
C ARG A 91 -8.63 -1.50 6.27
N TYR A 92 -8.45 -2.78 6.51
CA TYR A 92 -7.16 -3.35 6.91
C TYR A 92 -6.52 -4.11 5.77
N LEU A 93 -5.20 -3.97 5.63
CA LEU A 93 -4.49 -4.59 4.52
C LEU A 93 -4.55 -6.12 4.60
N CYS A 94 -4.32 -6.69 5.79
CA CYS A 94 -4.29 -8.14 5.97
C CYS A 94 -5.60 -8.80 5.54
N GLU A 95 -6.74 -8.15 5.74
CA GLU A 95 -8.04 -8.60 5.23
C GLU A 95 -8.07 -8.58 3.70
N ALA A 96 -7.62 -7.48 3.07
CA ALA A 96 -7.56 -7.34 1.62
C ALA A 96 -6.69 -8.43 0.95
N VAL A 97 -5.62 -8.85 1.61
CA VAL A 97 -4.69 -9.88 1.12
C VAL A 97 -4.89 -11.25 1.79
N LYS A 98 -6.00 -11.48 2.51
CA LYS A 98 -6.33 -12.76 3.16
C LYS A 98 -5.22 -13.32 4.06
N CYS A 99 -4.42 -12.44 4.65
CA CYS A 99 -3.42 -12.78 5.65
C CYS A 99 -4.10 -13.04 7.00
N ARG A 100 -3.55 -13.93 7.82
CA ARG A 100 -4.07 -14.25 9.17
C ARG A 100 -3.88 -13.13 10.20
N GLY A 101 -3.26 -12.03 9.80
CA GLY A 101 -2.85 -10.93 10.66
C GLY A 101 -1.34 -10.93 10.85
N CYS A 102 -0.71 -9.86 10.43
CA CYS A 102 0.71 -9.60 10.67
C CYS A 102 0.93 -8.13 11.00
N LEU A 103 2.16 -7.81 11.37
CA LEU A 103 2.67 -6.44 11.34
C LEU A 103 3.71 -6.33 10.23
N PRO A 104 3.82 -5.17 9.56
CA PRO A 104 4.85 -4.94 8.54
C PRO A 104 6.23 -4.86 9.19
N ASP A 105 7.30 -5.05 8.42
CA ASP A 105 8.68 -4.94 8.92
C ASP A 105 8.94 -3.59 9.59
N ARG A 106 8.32 -2.52 9.08
CA ARG A 106 8.40 -1.16 9.62
C ARG A 106 7.79 -0.99 11.01
N ALA A 107 7.00 -1.95 11.49
CA ALA A 107 6.49 -1.93 12.85
C ALA A 107 7.60 -2.22 13.87
N THR A 108 8.69 -2.86 13.48
CA THR A 108 9.80 -3.20 14.38
C THR A 108 10.92 -2.16 14.27
N GLY A 109 11.21 -1.48 15.38
CA GLY A 109 12.29 -0.51 15.50
C GLY A 109 13.67 -1.16 15.72
N THR A 110 14.71 -0.33 15.80
CA THR A 110 16.12 -0.76 15.91
C THR A 110 16.41 -1.66 17.11
N ASN A 111 15.63 -1.54 18.20
CA ASN A 111 15.82 -2.31 19.44
C ASN A 111 14.75 -3.39 19.64
N LEU A 112 14.11 -3.87 18.56
CA LEU A 112 12.96 -4.79 18.62
C LEU A 112 11.73 -4.21 19.35
N GLU A 113 11.73 -2.90 19.60
CA GLU A 113 10.59 -2.17 20.13
C GLU A 113 9.60 -1.85 19.02
N LEU A 114 8.32 -1.76 19.36
CA LEU A 114 7.28 -1.34 18.43
C LEU A 114 7.50 0.13 18.05
N ALA A 115 7.55 0.41 16.74
CA ALA A 115 7.71 1.77 16.25
C ALA A 115 6.56 2.66 16.75
N PRO A 116 6.81 3.94 17.12
CA PRO A 116 5.80 4.81 17.71
C PRO A 116 4.50 4.94 16.90
N ALA A 117 4.59 4.87 15.58
CA ALA A 117 3.42 4.93 14.69
C ALA A 117 2.48 3.72 14.85
N PHE A 118 2.99 2.58 15.28
CA PHE A 118 2.26 1.31 15.43
C PHE A 118 1.79 1.06 16.87
N VAL A 119 2.07 1.96 17.82
CA VAL A 119 1.57 1.82 19.19
C VAL A 119 0.04 1.74 19.19
N GLY A 120 -0.51 0.69 19.80
CA GLY A 120 -1.95 0.42 19.85
C GLY A 120 -2.52 -0.22 18.58
N VAL A 121 -1.68 -0.60 17.61
CA VAL A 121 -2.09 -1.31 16.39
C VAL A 121 -1.85 -2.80 16.58
N GLU A 122 -2.91 -3.59 16.55
CA GLU A 122 -2.81 -5.04 16.64
C GLU A 122 -2.38 -5.68 15.30
N PRO A 123 -1.73 -6.86 15.31
CA PRO A 123 -1.45 -7.61 14.09
C PRO A 123 -2.72 -7.83 13.26
N GLY A 124 -2.67 -7.44 11.98
CA GLY A 124 -3.83 -7.49 11.10
C GLY A 124 -4.70 -6.23 11.08
N GLU A 125 -4.54 -5.30 12.03
CA GLU A 125 -5.37 -4.09 12.15
C GLU A 125 -4.70 -2.81 11.62
N TRP A 126 -3.73 -2.96 10.71
CA TRP A 126 -3.02 -1.83 10.12
C TRP A 126 -3.55 -1.47 8.72
N VAL A 127 -3.61 -0.16 8.45
CA VAL A 127 -4.14 0.39 7.19
C VAL A 127 -3.07 0.47 6.11
N THR A 128 -1.91 1.06 6.40
CA THR A 128 -0.72 1.10 5.53
C THR A 128 0.53 1.12 6.38
N SER A 129 1.69 0.74 5.84
CA SER A 129 2.95 0.72 6.62
C SER A 129 3.41 2.13 7.01
N LYS A 130 2.98 3.15 6.26
CA LYS A 130 3.30 4.57 6.50
C LYS A 130 2.29 5.25 7.42
N TYR A 131 1.05 4.80 7.41
CA TYR A 131 -0.07 5.34 8.19
C TYR A 131 -0.89 4.18 8.75
N PRO A 132 -0.38 3.50 9.80
CA PRO A 132 -0.98 2.26 10.29
C PRO A 132 -2.36 2.47 10.90
N ASN A 133 -2.61 3.64 11.51
CA ASN A 133 -3.92 4.06 12.02
C ASN A 133 -4.84 4.68 10.94
N GLY A 134 -4.41 4.71 9.68
CA GLY A 134 -5.12 5.37 8.59
C GLY A 134 -4.85 6.88 8.50
N TYR A 135 -5.60 7.54 7.62
CA TYR A 135 -5.44 8.96 7.30
C TYR A 135 -6.40 9.81 8.13
N ALA A 136 -5.91 10.92 8.70
CA ALA A 136 -6.78 11.97 9.19
C ALA A 136 -7.46 12.62 7.97
N GLN A 137 -8.80 12.63 7.96
CA GLN A 137 -9.53 13.38 6.93
C GLN A 137 -9.18 14.85 7.11
N SER A 138 -8.63 15.49 6.07
CA SER A 138 -8.59 16.94 6.05
C SER A 138 -10.04 17.41 5.93
N GLU A 139 -10.53 18.20 6.88
CA GLU A 139 -11.82 18.90 6.84
C GLU A 139 -11.88 19.96 5.72
N VAL A 140 -11.48 19.61 4.50
CA VAL A 140 -11.69 20.47 3.35
C VAL A 140 -13.14 20.24 2.96
N GLY A 141 -14.00 21.08 3.52
CA GLY A 141 -15.41 21.20 3.15
C GLY A 141 -15.54 21.29 1.64
N LEU A 142 -16.48 20.50 1.12
CA LEU A 142 -17.07 20.67 -0.20
C LEU A 142 -17.68 22.06 -0.33
#